data_AF-A0A2G6J4G4-F1
#
_entry.id   AF-A0A2G6J4G4-F1
#
_cell.length_a   1.000
_cell.length_b   1.000
_cell.length_c   1.000
_cell.angle_alpha   90.00
_cell.angle_beta   90.00
_cell.angle_gamma   90.00
#
_symmetry.space_group_name_H-M   'P 1'
#
loop_
_entity.id
_entity.type
_entity.pdbx_description
1 polymer ?
#
loop_
_entity_poly.entity_id
_entity_poly.type
_entity_poly.pdbx_seq_one_letter_code
_entity_poly.pdbx_strand_id
1 'polypeptide(L)'
;MTTPWPPRGTDEALEESLQTRWNAQVVAYDRDRFPFDRWVLERVRAHGHGVDDLTTLHERLDPPGLYALTKALCADTQRPELRAMVDAFVRDEVAASGALEAPLAVQRVLNVRIMPPARPRSVFPFHTGLMYGHGPASRSVWMPLTDVRAPEDASASLHIIGLDRSRALIRQAAAQRLTVTEMQALFAADSRPLSAGPGQAVLFNQENLHGNFVNLSGKTRVSVDLRVAEARFGDRLARKPVGGYFRLLDAPQTALGADNDKPTVLYLNTATSGTRGAPVHLQRCMVLDYCKRHGVSFEFELFELDDMAHLPTLSHVVEGLGANAVLYSVYALPEDAGARARLFDGALAAGLVMHFVNEDLRLTGPEDREAIEAILRFARYGS
;
A
#
# COMPACT_ATOMS: atom_id res chain seq x y z
N MET A 1 0.76 1.93 -30.73
CA MET A 1 0.65 1.67 -29.27
C MET A 1 1.63 2.59 -28.55
N THR A 2 1.20 3.82 -28.28
CA THR A 2 1.98 4.86 -27.61
C THR A 2 1.12 5.40 -26.49
N THR A 3 1.31 4.91 -25.27
CA THR A 3 0.92 5.67 -24.09
C THR A 3 2.00 6.73 -23.91
N PRO A 4 1.71 8.03 -24.08
CA PRO A 4 2.68 9.05 -23.76
C PRO A 4 2.80 9.07 -22.24
N TRP A 5 4.01 8.78 -21.76
CA TRP A 5 4.46 9.25 -20.48
C TRP A 5 4.74 10.76 -20.62
N PRO A 6 4.19 11.65 -19.77
CA PRO A 6 3.50 11.40 -18.50
C PRO A 6 1.96 11.21 -18.67
N PRO A 7 1.24 10.70 -17.65
CA PRO A 7 -0.23 10.71 -17.67
C PRO A 7 -0.75 12.14 -17.85
N ARG A 8 -1.94 12.28 -18.45
CA ARG A 8 -2.67 13.55 -18.60
C ARG A 8 -2.53 14.42 -17.35
N GLY A 9 -2.00 15.63 -17.53
CA GLY A 9 -1.85 16.74 -16.57
C GLY A 9 -1.81 16.31 -15.10
N THR A 10 -0.61 16.21 -14.54
CA THR A 10 -0.47 16.28 -13.08
C THR A 10 -1.13 17.59 -12.64
N ASP A 11 -2.06 17.50 -11.69
CA ASP A 11 -2.63 18.67 -11.03
C ASP A 11 -1.48 19.59 -10.56
N GLU A 12 -1.54 20.89 -10.85
CA GLU A 12 -0.46 21.83 -10.54
C GLU A 12 -0.12 21.79 -9.04
N ALA A 13 -1.12 21.63 -8.17
CA ALA A 13 -0.92 21.50 -6.73
C ALA A 13 -0.23 20.19 -6.35
N LEU A 14 -0.55 19.09 -7.05
CA LEU A 14 0.16 17.82 -6.86
C LEU A 14 1.62 17.97 -7.29
N GLU A 15 1.88 18.53 -8.47
CA GLU A 15 3.22 18.71 -9.01
C GLU A 15 4.10 19.57 -8.09
N GLU A 16 3.57 20.70 -7.60
CA GLU A 16 4.26 21.55 -6.63
C GLU A 16 4.61 20.77 -5.35
N SER A 17 3.66 20.01 -4.81
CA SER A 17 3.88 19.15 -3.64
C SER A 17 5.00 18.13 -3.87
N LEU A 18 5.01 17.48 -5.04
CA LEU A 18 6.01 16.48 -5.40
C LEU A 18 7.43 17.08 -5.49
N GLN A 19 7.57 18.27 -6.07
CA GLN A 19 8.85 18.94 -6.24
C GLN A 19 9.42 19.50 -4.93
N THR A 20 8.56 20.07 -4.08
CA THR A 20 8.99 20.88 -2.94
C THR A 20 9.08 20.10 -1.63
N ARG A 21 8.10 19.23 -1.33
CA ARG A 21 7.99 18.53 -0.05
C ARG A 21 8.34 17.05 -0.14
N TRP A 22 8.16 16.46 -1.31
CA TRP A 22 8.28 15.01 -1.52
C TRP A 22 9.38 14.65 -2.51
N ASN A 23 10.54 15.32 -2.40
CA ASN A 23 11.70 15.08 -3.24
C ASN A 23 12.95 14.87 -2.37
N ALA A 24 13.01 13.70 -1.72
CA ALA A 24 14.11 13.28 -0.84
C ALA A 24 14.37 14.23 0.36
N GLN A 25 13.29 14.74 0.96
CA GLN A 25 13.35 15.66 2.11
C GLN A 25 13.53 14.88 3.41
N VAL A 26 14.56 15.21 4.19
CA VAL A 26 14.77 14.62 5.52
C VAL A 26 14.01 15.46 6.54
N VAL A 27 13.16 14.80 7.34
CA VAL A 27 12.34 15.43 8.37
C VAL A 27 12.61 14.73 9.69
N ALA A 28 12.73 15.52 10.77
CA ALA A 28 12.82 14.97 12.12
C ALA A 28 11.41 14.71 12.66
N TYR A 29 11.29 13.74 13.56
CA TYR A 29 10.08 13.49 14.33
C TYR A 29 10.44 13.19 15.79
N ASP A 30 9.46 13.33 16.68
CA ASP A 30 9.64 12.99 18.09
C ASP A 30 9.83 11.47 18.27
N ARG A 31 11.08 11.04 18.45
CA ARG A 31 11.45 9.63 18.61
C ARG A 31 10.95 9.03 19.92
N ASP A 32 10.79 9.83 20.97
CA ASP A 32 10.28 9.29 22.24
C ASP A 32 8.78 9.08 22.18
N ARG A 33 8.07 9.93 21.42
CA ARG A 33 6.66 9.73 21.09
C ARG A 33 6.42 8.61 20.06
N PHE A 34 7.30 8.50 19.06
CA PHE A 34 7.20 7.52 17.98
C PHE A 34 8.44 6.61 17.91
N PRO A 35 8.64 5.70 18.90
CA PRO A 35 9.85 4.90 19.03
C PRO A 35 9.86 3.67 18.09
N PHE A 36 9.74 3.89 16.78
CA PHE A 36 9.69 2.81 15.78
C PHE A 36 10.88 1.84 15.85
N ASP A 37 12.07 2.34 16.13
CA ASP A 37 13.29 1.55 16.26
C ASP A 37 13.25 0.63 17.48
N ARG A 38 12.80 1.16 18.64
CA ARG A 38 12.62 0.37 19.87
C ARG A 38 11.54 -0.68 19.68
N TRP A 39 10.41 -0.30 19.06
CA TRP A 39 9.33 -1.23 18.76
C TRP A 39 9.82 -2.39 17.88
N VAL A 40 10.55 -2.11 16.79
CA VAL A 40 11.09 -3.19 15.93
C VAL A 40 12.08 -4.07 16.69
N LEU A 41 12.97 -3.49 17.51
CA LEU A 41 13.90 -4.26 18.34
C LEU A 41 13.17 -5.21 19.32
N GLU A 42 12.10 -4.74 19.96
CA GLU A 42 11.26 -5.55 20.83
C GLU A 42 10.57 -6.69 20.06
N ARG A 43 10.08 -6.43 18.84
CA ARG A 43 9.50 -7.48 17.98
C ARG A 43 10.53 -8.52 17.58
N VAL A 44 11.75 -8.11 17.22
CA VAL A 44 12.86 -9.04 16.93
C VAL A 44 13.12 -9.97 18.12
N ARG A 45 13.19 -9.41 19.35
CA ARG A 45 13.35 -10.20 20.58
C ARG A 45 12.17 -11.13 20.83
N ALA A 46 10.94 -10.66 20.59
CA ALA A 46 9.72 -11.46 20.73
C ALA A 46 9.66 -12.65 19.75
N HIS A 47 10.33 -12.56 18.59
CA HIS A 47 10.51 -13.68 17.66
C HIS A 47 11.66 -14.63 18.07
N GLY A 48 12.21 -14.47 19.28
CA GLY A 48 13.23 -15.37 19.83
C GLY A 48 14.67 -14.99 19.47
N HIS A 49 14.90 -13.78 18.94
CA HIS A 49 16.23 -13.32 18.57
C HIS A 49 16.77 -12.33 19.60
N GLY A 50 17.60 -12.82 20.53
CA GLY A 50 18.24 -12.02 21.57
C GLY A 50 19.33 -11.10 21.01
N VAL A 51 18.94 -9.96 20.48
CA VAL A 51 19.83 -8.86 20.09
C VAL A 51 19.51 -7.61 20.89
N ASP A 52 20.54 -6.81 21.17
CA ASP A 52 20.40 -5.49 21.81
C ASP A 52 20.51 -4.34 20.81
N ASP A 53 20.96 -4.64 19.60
CA ASP A 53 21.16 -3.68 18.53
C ASP A 53 20.72 -4.31 17.20
N LEU A 54 19.90 -3.57 16.44
CA LEU A 54 19.47 -3.96 15.10
C LEU A 54 20.65 -4.08 14.12
N THR A 55 21.78 -3.42 14.40
CA THR A 55 22.96 -3.41 13.53
C THR A 55 23.68 -4.78 13.50
N THR A 56 23.49 -5.64 14.51
CA THR A 56 24.18 -6.93 14.65
C THR A 56 23.32 -8.14 14.27
N LEU A 57 22.12 -7.93 13.71
CA LEU A 57 21.21 -9.02 13.31
C LEU A 57 21.87 -10.11 12.44
N HIS A 58 22.72 -9.71 11.48
CA HIS A 58 23.46 -10.61 10.60
C HIS A 58 24.45 -11.55 11.32
N GLU A 59 24.86 -11.24 12.55
CA GLU A 59 25.75 -12.09 13.35
C GLU A 59 24.99 -13.24 14.01
N ARG A 60 23.67 -13.07 14.19
CA ARG A 60 22.78 -14.05 14.82
C ARG A 60 21.99 -14.87 13.82
N LEU A 61 21.71 -14.28 12.65
CA LEU A 61 20.80 -14.86 11.67
C LEU A 61 21.47 -15.02 10.30
N ASP A 62 21.29 -16.22 9.76
CA ASP A 62 21.67 -16.56 8.40
C ASP A 62 20.68 -15.95 7.38
N PRO A 63 20.93 -16.06 6.06
CA PRO A 63 20.03 -15.47 5.06
C PRO A 63 18.57 -15.94 5.14
N PRO A 64 18.27 -17.25 5.25
CA PRO A 64 16.89 -17.72 5.44
C PRO A 64 16.24 -17.17 6.71
N GLY A 65 16.96 -17.12 7.83
CA GLY A 65 16.46 -16.57 9.09
C GLY A 65 16.12 -15.09 8.99
N LEU A 66 16.99 -14.28 8.36
CA LEU A 66 16.72 -12.85 8.12
C LEU A 66 15.49 -12.64 7.23
N TYR A 67 15.31 -13.49 6.21
CA TYR A 67 14.13 -13.42 5.34
C TYR A 67 12.84 -13.77 6.09
N ALA A 68 12.85 -14.86 6.88
CA ALA A 68 11.71 -15.25 7.72
C ALA A 68 11.36 -14.15 8.74
N LEU A 69 12.37 -13.60 9.43
CA LEU A 69 12.20 -12.49 10.35
C LEU A 69 11.60 -11.26 9.65
N THR A 70 12.08 -10.90 8.46
CA THR A 70 11.53 -9.78 7.68
C THR A 70 10.04 -9.96 7.42
N LYS A 71 9.61 -11.16 7.04
CA LYS A 71 8.18 -11.48 6.81
C LYS A 71 7.36 -11.39 8.09
N ALA A 72 7.89 -11.91 9.20
CA ALA A 72 7.24 -11.85 10.50
C ALA A 72 7.07 -10.40 10.98
N LEU A 73 8.10 -9.56 10.83
CA LEU A 73 8.04 -8.14 11.18
C LEU A 73 7.05 -7.37 10.29
N CYS A 74 7.00 -7.62 8.98
CA CYS A 74 5.97 -7.02 8.12
C CYS A 74 4.56 -7.42 8.58
N ALA A 75 4.34 -8.68 8.98
CA ALA A 75 3.04 -9.11 9.49
C ALA A 75 2.68 -8.41 10.82
N ASP A 76 3.65 -8.27 11.72
CA ASP A 76 3.50 -7.55 12.98
C ASP A 76 3.14 -6.07 12.79
N THR A 77 3.37 -5.48 11.60
CA THR A 77 2.98 -4.07 11.37
C THR A 77 1.46 -3.85 11.38
N GLN A 78 0.69 -4.93 11.33
CA GLN A 78 -0.76 -4.90 11.41
C GLN A 78 -1.30 -4.91 12.84
N ARG A 79 -0.43 -5.03 13.84
CA ARG A 79 -0.82 -5.01 15.24
C ARG A 79 -1.49 -3.67 15.61
N PRO A 80 -2.58 -3.69 16.42
CA PRO A 80 -3.33 -2.47 16.76
C PRO A 80 -2.46 -1.36 17.36
N GLU A 81 -1.51 -1.72 18.23
CA GLU A 81 -0.60 -0.77 18.88
C GLU A 81 0.30 -0.03 17.88
N LEU A 82 0.86 -0.74 16.87
CA LEU A 82 1.66 -0.08 15.84
C LEU A 82 0.76 0.73 14.91
N ARG A 83 -0.41 0.22 14.52
CA ARG A 83 -1.34 0.94 13.65
C ARG A 83 -1.72 2.29 14.24
N ALA A 84 -2.06 2.33 15.53
CA ALA A 84 -2.35 3.58 16.24
C ALA A 84 -1.15 4.53 16.27
N MET A 85 0.06 4.01 16.53
CA MET A 85 1.30 4.80 16.50
C MET A 85 1.57 5.38 15.10
N VAL A 86 1.37 4.59 14.04
CA VAL A 86 1.54 5.03 12.64
C VAL A 86 0.49 6.08 12.27
N ASP A 87 -0.76 5.93 12.72
CA ASP A 87 -1.82 6.91 12.43
C ASP A 87 -1.54 8.25 13.07
N ALA A 88 -1.15 8.25 14.34
CA ALA A 88 -0.71 9.46 15.04
C ALA A 88 0.53 10.07 14.38
N PHE A 89 1.53 9.26 14.02
CA PHE A 89 2.73 9.72 13.33
C PHE A 89 2.41 10.38 11.98
N VAL A 90 1.56 9.74 11.18
CA VAL A 90 1.18 10.28 9.86
C VAL A 90 0.40 11.58 10.03
N ARG A 91 -0.54 11.63 10.97
CA ARG A 91 -1.36 12.83 11.23
C ARG A 91 -0.52 14.01 11.74
N ASP A 92 0.38 13.75 12.67
CA ASP A 92 1.00 14.83 13.44
C ASP A 92 2.35 15.26 12.86
N GLU A 93 3.12 14.33 12.29
CA GLU A 93 4.48 14.61 11.80
C GLU A 93 4.52 14.66 10.26
N VAL A 94 4.00 13.62 9.60
CA VAL A 94 4.09 13.49 8.13
C VAL A 94 3.16 14.48 7.43
N ALA A 95 1.93 14.67 7.91
CA ALA A 95 0.99 15.60 7.29
C ALA A 95 1.49 17.04 7.37
N ALA A 96 2.02 17.45 8.53
CA ALA A 96 2.60 18.77 8.71
C ALA A 96 3.84 18.97 7.80
N SER A 97 4.79 18.03 7.83
CA SER A 97 6.03 18.14 7.06
C SER A 97 5.81 18.04 5.53
N GLY A 98 4.86 17.20 5.14
CA GLY A 98 4.51 16.92 3.74
C GLY A 98 3.41 17.81 3.17
N ALA A 99 2.87 18.74 3.96
CA ALA A 99 1.71 19.58 3.63
C ALA A 99 0.53 18.77 3.07
N LEU A 100 0.18 17.68 3.77
CA LEU A 100 -0.94 16.81 3.40
C LEU A 100 -2.25 17.32 3.98
N GLU A 101 -3.33 17.20 3.22
CA GLU A 101 -4.67 17.57 3.64
C GLU A 101 -5.52 16.34 3.93
N ALA A 102 -6.23 16.36 5.06
CA ALA A 102 -7.20 15.33 5.38
C ALA A 102 -8.39 15.36 4.38
N PRO A 103 -9.06 14.21 4.13
CA PRO A 103 -8.79 12.89 4.69
C PRO A 103 -7.49 12.24 4.17
N LEU A 104 -6.83 11.47 5.06
CA LEU A 104 -5.58 10.77 4.76
C LEU A 104 -5.75 9.25 4.77
N ALA A 105 -4.90 8.58 4.00
CA ALA A 105 -4.79 7.13 4.01
C ALA A 105 -3.33 6.70 4.12
N VAL A 106 -3.08 5.55 4.77
CA VAL A 106 -1.75 4.96 4.97
C VAL A 106 -1.76 3.50 4.53
N GLN A 107 -0.62 3.02 4.02
CA GLN A 107 -0.44 1.63 3.60
C GLN A 107 -0.88 0.65 4.71
N ARG A 108 -1.69 -0.36 4.39
CA ARG A 108 -2.24 -1.32 5.37
C ARG A 108 -1.18 -2.15 6.08
N VAL A 109 -0.21 -2.63 5.31
CA VAL A 109 0.91 -3.46 5.80
C VAL A 109 2.20 -2.73 5.44
N LEU A 110 2.94 -2.29 6.44
CA LEU A 110 4.18 -1.57 6.24
C LEU A 110 5.29 -2.56 5.85
N ASN A 111 6.28 -2.07 5.13
CA ASN A 111 7.43 -2.89 4.76
C ASN A 111 8.54 -2.65 5.78
N VAL A 112 9.01 -3.72 6.41
CA VAL A 112 10.28 -3.73 7.13
C VAL A 112 11.34 -4.27 6.17
N ARG A 113 12.50 -3.62 6.09
CA ARG A 113 13.62 -4.05 5.27
C ARG A 113 14.85 -4.25 6.12
N ILE A 114 15.42 -5.45 6.02
CA ILE A 114 16.67 -5.83 6.67
C ILE A 114 17.72 -6.07 5.58
N MET A 115 18.79 -5.29 5.62
CA MET A 115 19.88 -5.34 4.66
C MET A 115 21.19 -5.74 5.35
N PRO A 116 21.56 -7.03 5.32
CA PRO A 116 22.81 -7.51 5.90
C PRO A 116 24.04 -7.03 5.10
N PRO A 117 25.23 -6.95 5.73
CA PRO A 117 26.47 -6.58 5.04
C PRO A 117 26.95 -7.68 4.09
N ALA A 118 27.75 -7.28 3.09
CA ALA A 118 28.46 -8.13 2.12
C ALA A 118 27.59 -9.13 1.35
N ARG A 119 26.34 -8.77 1.02
CA ARG A 119 25.35 -9.65 0.37
C ARG A 119 24.94 -9.13 -1.02
N PRO A 120 25.71 -9.42 -2.09
CA PRO A 120 25.46 -8.85 -3.42
C PRO A 120 24.14 -9.31 -4.06
N ARG A 121 23.61 -10.48 -3.67
CA ARG A 121 22.32 -10.99 -4.16
C ARG A 121 21.10 -10.34 -3.48
N SER A 122 21.31 -9.51 -2.45
CA SER A 122 20.25 -8.86 -1.68
C SER A 122 20.06 -7.39 -2.06
N VAL A 123 20.58 -6.98 -3.23
CA VAL A 123 20.44 -5.61 -3.72
C VAL A 123 19.10 -5.44 -4.43
N PHE A 124 18.33 -4.45 -3.98
CA PHE A 124 17.14 -4.01 -4.70
C PHE A 124 17.55 -3.05 -5.81
N PRO A 125 17.31 -3.38 -7.10
CA PRO A 125 17.71 -2.54 -8.23
C PRO A 125 17.12 -1.12 -8.14
N PHE A 126 17.77 -0.16 -8.81
CA PHE A 126 17.19 1.16 -8.98
C PHE A 126 15.87 1.09 -9.75
N HIS A 127 14.86 1.76 -9.22
CA HIS A 127 13.50 1.78 -9.76
C HIS A 127 12.76 3.04 -9.31
N THR A 128 11.58 3.25 -9.87
CA THR A 128 10.60 4.20 -9.35
C THR A 128 9.38 3.44 -8.83
N GLY A 129 8.60 4.02 -7.92
CA GLY A 129 7.36 3.40 -7.45
C GLY A 129 6.32 3.24 -8.58
N LEU A 130 6.36 4.11 -9.59
CA LEU A 130 5.48 4.02 -10.76
C LEU A 130 5.69 2.71 -11.55
N MET A 131 6.93 2.19 -11.62
CA MET A 131 7.22 0.90 -12.25
C MET A 131 6.56 -0.30 -11.54
N TYR A 132 6.21 -0.15 -10.27
CA TYR A 132 5.52 -1.16 -9.46
C TYR A 132 4.01 -0.88 -9.30
N GLY A 133 3.46 0.00 -10.14
CA GLY A 133 2.03 0.25 -10.23
C GLY A 133 1.48 1.23 -9.19
N HIS A 134 2.34 1.93 -8.45
CA HIS A 134 1.90 3.09 -7.69
C HIS A 134 1.50 4.23 -8.63
N GLY A 135 0.59 5.09 -8.18
CA GLY A 135 0.31 6.35 -8.85
C GLY A 135 1.12 7.52 -8.28
N PRO A 136 1.19 8.66 -8.97
CA PRO A 136 1.98 9.83 -8.55
C PRO A 136 1.51 10.43 -7.22
N ALA A 137 0.24 10.25 -6.83
CA ALA A 137 -0.28 10.73 -5.55
C ALA A 137 0.02 9.83 -4.35
N SER A 138 0.52 8.60 -4.58
CA SER A 138 1.08 7.79 -3.49
C SER A 138 2.41 8.42 -3.07
N ARG A 139 2.64 8.65 -1.78
CA ARG A 139 3.90 9.28 -1.33
C ARG A 139 4.63 8.38 -0.34
N SER A 140 5.94 8.30 -0.44
CA SER A 140 6.76 7.37 0.34
C SER A 140 7.40 8.06 1.53
N VAL A 141 7.33 7.38 2.68
CA VAL A 141 8.04 7.74 3.90
C VAL A 141 8.99 6.60 4.22
N TRP A 142 10.30 6.88 4.18
CA TRP A 142 11.33 5.91 4.54
C TRP A 142 12.01 6.30 5.84
N MET A 143 12.08 5.36 6.78
CA MET A 143 12.59 5.59 8.13
C MET A 143 13.73 4.58 8.40
N PRO A 144 15.00 5.02 8.41
CA PRO A 144 16.09 4.17 8.88
C PRO A 144 15.99 4.00 10.41
N LEU A 145 15.92 2.73 10.85
CA LEU A 145 15.91 2.36 12.26
C LEU A 145 17.32 2.05 12.79
N THR A 146 18.30 2.04 11.89
CA THR A 146 19.73 2.02 12.16
C THR A 146 20.34 3.25 11.52
N ASP A 147 21.26 3.93 12.19
CA ASP A 147 21.89 5.15 11.68
C ASP A 147 22.67 4.89 10.38
N VAL A 148 22.46 5.71 9.36
CA VAL A 148 23.23 5.68 8.10
C VAL A 148 23.79 7.06 7.72
N ARG A 149 23.99 7.93 8.71
CA ARG A 149 24.50 9.29 8.48
C ARG A 149 26.00 9.35 8.22
N ALA A 150 26.75 8.40 8.77
CA ALA A 150 28.21 8.40 8.65
C ALA A 150 28.64 8.04 7.20
N PRO A 151 29.72 8.65 6.68
CA PRO A 151 30.19 8.38 5.31
C PRO A 151 30.46 6.89 5.02
N GLU A 152 30.98 6.14 5.99
CA GLU A 152 31.21 4.70 5.92
C GLU A 152 29.93 3.88 5.73
N ASP A 153 28.78 4.43 6.14
CA ASP A 153 27.47 3.81 6.03
C ASP A 153 26.77 4.10 4.69
N ALA A 154 27.38 4.89 3.80
CA ALA A 154 26.77 5.27 2.54
C ALA A 154 26.28 4.06 1.72
N SER A 155 27.02 2.96 1.74
CA SER A 155 26.66 1.71 1.05
C SER A 155 25.46 0.97 1.68
N ALA A 156 25.21 1.18 2.98
CA ALA A 156 24.04 0.67 3.68
C ALA A 156 22.80 1.55 3.50
N SER A 157 22.94 2.82 3.11
CA SER A 157 21.81 3.74 2.94
C SER A 157 20.94 3.41 1.71
N LEU A 158 19.73 3.98 1.68
CA LEU A 158 18.95 4.10 0.46
C LEU A 158 19.57 5.20 -0.42
N HIS A 159 19.78 4.91 -1.70
CA HIS A 159 20.26 5.88 -2.67
C HIS A 159 19.11 6.43 -3.48
N ILE A 160 19.15 7.73 -3.78
CA ILE A 160 18.06 8.43 -4.44
C ILE A 160 18.59 9.45 -5.45
N ILE A 161 17.77 9.71 -6.47
CA ILE A 161 17.99 10.73 -7.49
C ILE A 161 16.85 11.76 -7.36
N GLY A 162 17.18 13.05 -7.52
CA GLY A 162 16.20 14.12 -7.54
C GLY A 162 15.16 13.93 -8.65
N LEU A 163 13.96 14.51 -8.47
CA LEU A 163 12.80 14.27 -9.33
C LEU A 163 13.06 14.53 -10.82
N ASP A 164 13.55 15.71 -11.20
CA ASP A 164 13.74 16.06 -12.62
C ASP A 164 14.76 15.17 -13.31
N ARG A 165 15.88 14.90 -12.62
CA ARG A 165 16.89 13.98 -13.13
C ARG A 165 16.35 12.56 -13.24
N SER A 166 15.52 12.13 -12.28
CA SER A 166 14.84 10.83 -12.33
C SER A 166 13.96 10.71 -13.56
N ARG A 167 13.12 11.72 -13.83
CA ARG A 167 12.26 11.77 -15.02
C ARG A 167 13.07 11.72 -16.31
N ALA A 168 14.17 12.46 -16.39
CA ALA A 168 15.05 12.46 -17.56
C ALA A 168 15.69 11.09 -17.80
N LEU A 169 16.25 10.47 -16.76
CA LEU A 169 16.90 9.16 -16.82
C LEU A 169 15.92 8.04 -17.17
N ILE A 170 14.69 8.08 -16.65
CA ILE A 170 13.64 7.11 -17.02
C ILE A 170 13.25 7.25 -18.48
N ARG A 171 13.07 8.48 -18.99
CA ARG A 171 12.77 8.70 -20.42
C ARG A 171 13.91 8.18 -21.29
N GLN A 172 15.16 8.43 -20.90
CA GLN A 172 16.33 7.89 -21.59
C GLN A 172 16.31 6.36 -21.60
N ALA A 173 16.14 5.74 -20.44
CA ALA A 173 16.15 4.28 -20.30
C ALA A 173 15.04 3.62 -21.12
N ALA A 174 13.84 4.19 -21.13
CA ALA A 174 12.73 3.70 -21.94
C ALA A 174 12.98 3.88 -23.44
N ALA A 175 13.48 5.04 -23.87
CA ALA A 175 13.78 5.32 -25.28
C ALA A 175 14.88 4.39 -25.82
N GLN A 176 15.90 4.11 -25.00
CA GLN A 176 17.02 3.24 -25.35
C GLN A 176 16.74 1.75 -25.09
N ARG A 177 15.59 1.42 -24.47
CA ARG A 177 15.22 0.04 -24.06
C ARG A 177 16.30 -0.64 -23.22
N LEU A 178 16.86 0.10 -22.27
CA LEU A 178 17.94 -0.38 -21.41
C LEU A 178 17.50 -1.60 -20.58
N THR A 179 18.42 -2.54 -20.42
CA THR A 179 18.29 -3.66 -19.49
C THR A 179 18.38 -3.21 -18.04
N VAL A 180 17.99 -4.06 -17.09
CA VAL A 180 18.12 -3.78 -15.65
C VAL A 180 19.58 -3.49 -15.26
N THR A 181 20.54 -4.19 -15.86
CA THR A 181 21.98 -3.96 -15.59
C THR A 181 22.45 -2.60 -16.09
N GLU A 182 22.07 -2.22 -17.32
CA GLU A 182 22.40 -0.90 -17.87
C GLU A 182 21.73 0.23 -17.09
N MET A 183 20.46 0.05 -16.73
CA MET A 183 19.73 0.98 -15.85
C MET A 183 20.41 1.10 -14.49
N GLN A 184 20.81 -0.01 -13.87
CA GLN A 184 21.50 0.01 -12.58
C GLN A 184 22.79 0.84 -12.67
N ALA A 185 23.60 0.65 -13.71
CA ALA A 185 24.84 1.41 -13.90
C ALA A 185 24.57 2.90 -14.17
N LEU A 186 23.62 3.20 -15.06
CA LEU A 186 23.24 4.56 -15.42
C LEU A 186 22.70 5.34 -14.21
N PHE A 187 21.76 4.74 -13.47
CA PHE A 187 21.10 5.40 -12.34
C PHE A 187 22.03 5.49 -11.13
N ALA A 188 22.88 4.49 -10.89
CA ALA A 188 23.88 4.52 -9.83
C ALA A 188 24.81 5.75 -9.93
N ALA A 189 25.23 6.10 -11.16
CA ALA A 189 26.16 7.21 -11.40
C ALA A 189 25.60 8.59 -11.00
N ASP A 190 24.27 8.76 -11.04
CA ASP A 190 23.57 10.00 -10.69
C ASP A 190 22.96 9.99 -9.28
N SER A 191 23.09 8.86 -8.57
CA SER A 191 22.47 8.67 -7.25
C SER A 191 23.35 9.20 -6.11
N ARG A 192 22.70 9.56 -5.00
CA ARG A 192 23.37 9.91 -3.75
C ARG A 192 22.80 9.11 -2.57
N PRO A 193 23.61 8.76 -1.56
CA PRO A 193 23.09 8.16 -0.34
C PRO A 193 22.22 9.18 0.41
N LEU A 194 21.15 8.69 1.03
CA LEU A 194 20.41 9.44 2.02
C LEU A 194 21.16 9.43 3.37
N SER A 195 21.19 10.57 4.05
CA SER A 195 21.80 10.69 5.39
C SER A 195 20.67 10.90 6.40
N ALA A 196 20.31 9.84 7.12
CA ALA A 196 19.24 9.84 8.12
C ALA A 196 19.46 8.72 9.15
N GLY A 197 18.88 8.86 10.34
CA GLY A 197 18.90 7.84 11.39
C GLY A 197 17.59 7.77 12.17
N PRO A 198 17.55 6.99 13.27
CA PRO A 198 16.38 6.92 14.15
C PRO A 198 15.93 8.31 14.60
N GLY A 199 14.61 8.57 14.56
CA GLY A 199 14.06 9.92 14.78
C GLY A 199 14.01 10.80 13.53
N GLN A 200 14.40 10.27 12.35
CA GLN A 200 14.28 10.96 11.07
C GLN A 200 13.55 10.08 10.05
N ALA A 201 12.78 10.74 9.19
CA ALA A 201 12.13 10.15 8.03
C ALA A 201 12.57 10.87 6.76
N VAL A 202 12.56 10.17 5.63
CA VAL A 202 12.79 10.75 4.32
C VAL A 202 11.51 10.68 3.50
N LEU A 203 11.02 11.87 3.10
CA LEU A 203 9.83 12.05 2.29
C LEU A 203 10.22 12.13 0.81
N PHE A 204 9.70 11.22 0.00
CA PHE A 204 9.93 11.21 -1.44
C PHE A 204 8.70 10.67 -2.19
N ASN A 205 8.62 10.93 -3.49
CA ASN A 205 7.48 10.53 -4.31
C ASN A 205 7.79 9.30 -5.18
N GLN A 206 6.78 8.76 -5.86
CA GLN A 206 6.95 7.53 -6.66
C GLN A 206 7.72 7.72 -7.95
N GLU A 207 8.04 8.95 -8.35
CA GLU A 207 8.83 9.27 -9.53
C GLU A 207 10.32 9.38 -9.24
N ASN A 208 10.72 9.58 -7.98
CA ASN A 208 12.13 9.54 -7.59
C ASN A 208 12.71 8.15 -7.89
N LEU A 209 13.78 8.12 -8.69
CA LEU A 209 14.61 6.93 -8.85
C LEU A 209 15.34 6.66 -7.54
N HIS A 210 15.20 5.45 -7.02
CA HIS A 210 15.86 5.03 -5.79
C HIS A 210 16.22 3.55 -5.85
N GLY A 211 17.24 3.18 -5.08
CA GLY A 211 17.82 1.84 -5.12
C GLY A 211 18.84 1.65 -4.00
N ASN A 212 19.47 0.48 -3.97
CA ASN A 212 20.51 0.20 -3.00
C ASN A 212 21.77 -0.26 -3.71
N PHE A 213 22.91 -0.13 -3.03
CA PHE A 213 24.15 -0.80 -3.41
C PHE A 213 24.33 -2.07 -2.57
N VAL A 214 25.43 -2.79 -2.77
CA VAL A 214 25.84 -3.81 -1.79
C VAL A 214 26.22 -3.09 -0.50
N ASN A 215 25.67 -3.53 0.63
CA ASN A 215 26.03 -2.96 1.93
C ASN A 215 27.45 -3.41 2.30
N LEU A 216 28.38 -2.46 2.41
CA LEU A 216 29.78 -2.67 2.78
C LEU A 216 30.14 -2.04 4.14
N SER A 217 29.17 -1.50 4.87
CA SER A 217 29.37 -0.83 6.16
C SER A 217 29.79 -1.74 7.31
N GLY A 218 29.75 -3.06 7.10
CA GLY A 218 29.99 -4.06 8.15
C GLY A 218 28.83 -4.26 9.13
N LYS A 219 27.75 -3.47 9.03
CA LYS A 219 26.57 -3.58 9.88
C LYS A 219 25.29 -3.91 9.11
N THR A 220 24.29 -4.43 9.80
CA THR A 220 22.93 -4.59 9.24
C THR A 220 22.22 -3.24 9.23
N ARG A 221 21.59 -2.89 8.10
CA ARG A 221 20.64 -1.77 8.05
C ARG A 221 19.21 -2.27 8.19
N VAL A 222 18.46 -1.69 9.12
CA VAL A 222 17.03 -1.92 9.28
C VAL A 222 16.28 -0.64 8.99
N SER A 223 15.21 -0.73 8.20
CA SER A 223 14.36 0.43 7.89
C SER A 223 12.89 0.02 7.75
N VAL A 224 12.01 0.99 7.94
CA VAL A 224 10.57 0.86 7.65
C VAL A 224 10.23 1.78 6.48
N ASP A 225 9.49 1.26 5.50
CA ASP A 225 8.88 2.06 4.44
C ASP A 225 7.36 1.93 4.45
N LEU A 226 6.69 3.09 4.45
CA LEU A 226 5.23 3.22 4.37
C LEU A 226 4.84 4.19 3.25
N ARG A 227 3.60 4.07 2.77
CA ARG A 227 3.04 5.01 1.81
C ARG A 227 1.86 5.74 2.44
N VAL A 228 1.69 6.98 2.05
CA VAL A 228 0.56 7.83 2.42
C VAL A 228 -0.11 8.40 1.16
N ALA A 229 -1.39 8.76 1.29
CA ALA A 229 -2.19 9.40 0.27
C ALA A 229 -3.19 10.39 0.91
N GLU A 230 -3.65 11.36 0.13
CA GLU A 230 -4.69 12.33 0.52
C GLU A 230 -5.87 12.26 -0.46
N ALA A 231 -7.08 12.44 0.05
CA ALA A 231 -8.30 12.19 -0.70
C ALA A 231 -8.44 13.04 -1.97
N ARG A 232 -7.93 14.29 -1.96
CA ARG A 232 -8.00 15.19 -3.12
C ARG A 232 -7.38 14.61 -4.39
N PHE A 233 -6.45 13.67 -4.26
CA PHE A 233 -5.77 12.99 -5.37
C PHE A 233 -6.01 11.47 -5.38
N GLY A 234 -7.11 10.98 -4.80
CA GLY A 234 -7.36 9.54 -4.65
C GLY A 234 -7.52 8.78 -5.98
N ASP A 235 -7.93 9.46 -7.06
CA ASP A 235 -7.99 8.93 -8.43
C ASP A 235 -6.59 8.75 -9.06
N ARG A 236 -5.55 9.32 -8.44
CA ARG A 236 -4.16 9.30 -8.91
C ARG A 236 -3.29 8.28 -8.16
N LEU A 237 -3.90 7.26 -7.57
CA LEU A 237 -3.22 6.16 -6.86
C LEU A 237 -2.91 4.93 -7.75
N ALA A 238 -3.39 4.94 -9.00
CA ALA A 238 -3.20 3.87 -9.97
C ALA A 238 -3.62 2.49 -9.42
N ARG A 239 -2.74 1.47 -9.41
CA ARG A 239 -3.07 0.09 -9.01
C ARG A 239 -2.99 -0.13 -7.50
N LYS A 240 -2.96 0.95 -6.72
CA LYS A 240 -2.86 0.94 -5.26
C LYS A 240 -4.06 1.67 -4.64
N PRO A 241 -5.31 1.24 -4.92
CA PRO A 241 -6.48 1.95 -4.42
C PRO A 241 -6.60 1.85 -2.89
N VAL A 242 -7.40 2.74 -2.31
CA VAL A 242 -7.76 2.72 -0.89
C VAL A 242 -8.69 1.54 -0.59
N GLY A 243 -8.75 1.13 0.67
CA GLY A 243 -9.40 -0.09 1.11
C GLY A 243 -8.50 -1.31 0.92
N GLY A 244 -8.01 -1.56 -0.29
CA GLY A 244 -7.14 -2.70 -0.60
C GLY A 244 -5.69 -2.49 -0.15
N TYR A 245 -5.03 -1.45 -0.67
CA TYR A 245 -3.62 -1.18 -0.38
C TYR A 245 -3.44 -0.17 0.76
N PHE A 246 -4.25 0.88 0.78
CA PHE A 246 -4.29 1.87 1.86
C PHE A 246 -5.49 1.63 2.77
N ARG A 247 -5.33 1.95 4.06
CA ARG A 247 -6.43 2.15 5.02
C ARG A 247 -6.59 3.63 5.29
N LEU A 248 -7.83 4.08 5.48
CA LEU A 248 -8.12 5.42 5.96
C LEU A 248 -7.67 5.55 7.42
N LEU A 249 -7.08 6.70 7.80
CA LEU A 249 -6.58 6.91 9.17
C LEU A 249 -7.70 6.93 10.21
N ASP A 250 -8.86 7.48 9.85
CA ASP A 250 -9.99 7.71 10.76
C ASP A 250 -11.16 6.75 10.51
N ALA A 251 -10.94 5.68 9.72
CA ALA A 251 -12.01 4.71 9.47
C ALA A 251 -12.26 3.85 10.71
N PRO A 252 -13.53 3.62 11.09
CA PRO A 252 -13.87 2.64 12.10
C PRO A 252 -13.38 1.25 11.67
N GLN A 253 -12.77 0.52 12.61
CA GLN A 253 -12.48 -0.91 12.41
C GLN A 253 -13.72 -1.70 12.80
N THR A 254 -14.45 -2.22 11.82
CA THR A 254 -15.54 -3.15 12.08
C THR A 254 -15.01 -4.58 12.12
N ALA A 255 -15.22 -5.26 13.24
CA ALA A 255 -14.90 -6.67 13.33
C ALA A 255 -15.87 -7.48 12.47
N LEU A 256 -15.35 -8.46 11.73
CA LEU A 256 -16.19 -9.43 11.05
C LEU A 256 -16.86 -10.32 12.11
N GLY A 257 -18.15 -10.12 12.33
CA GLY A 257 -18.99 -11.01 13.13
C GLY A 257 -19.42 -12.25 12.35
N ALA A 258 -20.30 -13.06 12.95
CA ALA A 258 -20.90 -14.20 12.29
C ALA A 258 -21.73 -13.80 11.06
N ASP A 259 -21.85 -14.73 10.11
CA ASP A 259 -22.77 -14.63 8.97
C ASP A 259 -24.19 -14.99 9.42
N ASN A 260 -25.18 -14.72 8.57
CA ASN A 260 -26.58 -15.11 8.79
C ASN A 260 -26.89 -16.46 8.09
N ASP A 261 -28.11 -16.96 8.25
CA ASP A 261 -28.53 -18.26 7.68
C ASP A 261 -29.01 -18.16 6.21
N LYS A 262 -28.72 -17.06 5.50
CA LYS A 262 -29.18 -16.88 4.12
C LYS A 262 -28.24 -17.54 3.12
N PRO A 263 -28.75 -17.92 1.91
CA PRO A 263 -27.89 -18.41 0.85
C PRO A 263 -26.82 -17.39 0.49
N THR A 264 -25.59 -17.85 0.27
CA THR A 264 -24.46 -17.00 -0.10
C THR A 264 -23.99 -17.34 -1.50
N VAL A 265 -23.85 -16.31 -2.34
CA VAL A 265 -23.37 -16.42 -3.72
C VAL A 265 -22.00 -15.74 -3.86
N LEU A 266 -21.07 -16.44 -4.51
CA LEU A 266 -19.81 -15.82 -4.93
C LEU A 266 -20.09 -14.99 -6.19
N TYR A 267 -19.82 -13.69 -6.15
CA TYR A 267 -20.07 -12.79 -7.27
C TYR A 267 -18.76 -12.23 -7.82
N LEU A 268 -18.51 -12.50 -9.10
CA LEU A 268 -17.30 -12.09 -9.82
C LEU A 268 -17.66 -11.19 -11.00
N ASN A 269 -16.88 -10.14 -11.25
CA ASN A 269 -17.12 -9.29 -12.42
C ASN A 269 -15.86 -8.57 -12.92
N THR A 270 -15.87 -8.20 -14.20
CA THR A 270 -14.88 -7.30 -14.83
C THR A 270 -15.54 -6.04 -15.42
N ALA A 271 -16.82 -5.81 -15.11
CA ALA A 271 -17.64 -4.79 -15.75
C ALA A 271 -17.31 -3.36 -15.28
N THR A 272 -16.78 -3.21 -14.06
CA THR A 272 -16.41 -1.89 -13.51
C THR A 272 -14.99 -1.48 -13.87
N SER A 273 -14.66 -0.19 -13.81
CA SER A 273 -13.29 0.30 -13.97
C SER A 273 -12.33 -0.28 -12.94
N GLY A 274 -12.80 -0.54 -11.72
CA GLY A 274 -11.99 -1.09 -10.64
C GLY A 274 -11.68 -2.58 -10.78
N THR A 275 -12.54 -3.34 -11.45
CA THR A 275 -12.38 -4.80 -11.62
C THR A 275 -11.96 -5.22 -13.03
N ARG A 276 -12.08 -4.35 -14.05
CA ARG A 276 -11.73 -4.65 -15.45
C ARG A 276 -10.33 -5.23 -15.64
N GLY A 277 -9.37 -4.77 -14.84
CA GLY A 277 -7.98 -5.24 -14.89
C GLY A 277 -7.71 -6.53 -14.11
N ALA A 278 -8.69 -7.05 -13.36
CA ALA A 278 -8.55 -8.21 -12.49
C ALA A 278 -9.26 -9.43 -13.10
N PRO A 279 -8.54 -10.42 -13.65
CA PRO A 279 -9.16 -11.61 -14.22
C PRO A 279 -10.03 -12.37 -13.20
N VAL A 280 -11.20 -12.85 -13.65
CA VAL A 280 -12.16 -13.56 -12.79
C VAL A 280 -11.58 -14.76 -12.04
N HIS A 281 -10.59 -15.45 -12.61
CA HIS A 281 -9.93 -16.57 -11.94
C HIS A 281 -9.11 -16.13 -10.71
N LEU A 282 -8.46 -14.95 -10.76
CA LEU A 282 -7.74 -14.40 -9.61
C LEU A 282 -8.71 -13.90 -8.54
N GLN A 283 -9.81 -13.26 -8.97
CA GLN A 283 -10.88 -12.87 -8.05
C GLN A 283 -11.42 -14.11 -7.30
N ARG A 284 -11.71 -15.20 -8.03
CA ARG A 284 -12.15 -16.46 -7.44
C ARG A 284 -11.17 -17.00 -6.39
N CYS A 285 -9.87 -17.03 -6.70
CA CYS A 285 -8.87 -17.49 -5.74
C CYS A 285 -8.92 -16.69 -4.43
N MET A 286 -9.06 -15.37 -4.52
CA MET A 286 -9.13 -14.50 -3.34
C MET A 286 -10.44 -14.68 -2.57
N VAL A 287 -11.56 -14.78 -3.28
CA VAL A 287 -12.89 -15.00 -2.68
C VAL A 287 -12.95 -16.35 -1.95
N LEU A 288 -12.45 -17.43 -2.55
CA LEU A 288 -12.41 -18.74 -1.92
C LEU A 288 -11.50 -18.78 -0.69
N ASP A 289 -10.32 -18.13 -0.76
CA ASP A 289 -9.42 -18.01 0.40
C ASP A 289 -10.10 -17.24 1.54
N TYR A 290 -10.76 -16.13 1.23
CA TYR A 290 -11.54 -15.37 2.20
C TYR A 290 -12.64 -16.21 2.86
N CYS A 291 -13.47 -16.90 2.06
CA CYS A 291 -14.51 -17.77 2.58
C CYS A 291 -13.95 -18.83 3.53
N LYS A 292 -12.82 -19.45 3.17
CA LYS A 292 -12.13 -20.43 4.02
C LYS A 292 -11.62 -19.81 5.33
N ARG A 293 -11.00 -18.61 5.28
CA ARG A 293 -10.43 -17.94 6.47
C ARG A 293 -11.51 -17.47 7.44
N HIS A 294 -12.67 -17.05 6.92
CA HIS A 294 -13.76 -16.48 7.72
C HIS A 294 -14.91 -17.46 7.97
N GLY A 295 -14.82 -18.70 7.50
CA GLY A 295 -15.86 -19.71 7.69
C GLY A 295 -17.17 -19.40 6.95
N VAL A 296 -17.10 -18.66 5.83
CA VAL A 296 -18.27 -18.31 5.03
C VAL A 296 -18.57 -19.46 4.06
N SER A 297 -19.72 -20.09 4.22
CA SER A 297 -20.24 -21.09 3.27
C SER A 297 -20.89 -20.39 2.07
N PHE A 298 -20.91 -21.05 0.92
CA PHE A 298 -21.54 -20.54 -0.30
C PHE A 298 -22.16 -21.68 -1.11
N GLU A 299 -23.20 -21.37 -1.87
CA GLU A 299 -23.97 -22.35 -2.66
C GLU A 299 -23.43 -22.50 -4.08
N PHE A 300 -23.22 -21.38 -4.75
CA PHE A 300 -22.72 -21.34 -6.13
C PHE A 300 -22.09 -19.98 -6.46
N GLU A 301 -21.56 -19.89 -7.68
CA GLU A 301 -20.89 -18.71 -8.23
C GLU A 301 -21.68 -18.14 -9.40
N LEU A 302 -21.78 -16.82 -9.48
CA LEU A 302 -22.31 -16.08 -10.61
C LEU A 302 -21.30 -15.06 -11.14
N PHE A 303 -21.40 -14.81 -12.45
CA PHE A 303 -20.57 -13.85 -13.15
C PHE A 303 -21.43 -12.72 -13.70
N GLU A 304 -20.91 -11.52 -13.62
CA GLU A 304 -21.54 -10.41 -14.31
C GLU A 304 -21.45 -10.54 -15.83
N LEU A 305 -22.45 -9.98 -16.50
CA LEU A 305 -22.47 -9.82 -17.94
C LEU A 305 -21.43 -8.77 -18.35
N ASP A 306 -20.58 -9.13 -19.32
CA ASP A 306 -19.49 -8.25 -19.75
C ASP A 306 -20.03 -6.92 -20.28
N ASP A 307 -19.29 -5.84 -20.02
CA ASP A 307 -19.65 -4.45 -20.34
C ASP A 307 -20.97 -3.91 -19.72
N MET A 308 -21.67 -4.67 -18.87
CA MET A 308 -22.87 -4.19 -18.18
C MET A 308 -22.54 -3.49 -16.85
N ALA A 309 -22.06 -2.25 -16.93
CA ALA A 309 -21.64 -1.46 -15.75
C ALA A 309 -22.76 -1.15 -14.73
N HIS A 310 -24.03 -1.40 -15.08
CA HIS A 310 -25.17 -1.31 -14.17
C HIS A 310 -25.39 -2.59 -13.33
N LEU A 311 -24.56 -3.61 -13.55
CA LEU A 311 -24.45 -4.85 -12.77
C LEU A 311 -25.76 -5.63 -12.56
N PRO A 312 -26.47 -6.03 -13.63
CA PRO A 312 -27.76 -6.72 -13.51
C PRO A 312 -27.66 -8.07 -12.80
N THR A 313 -26.54 -8.81 -12.93
CA THR A 313 -26.38 -10.06 -12.19
C THR A 313 -26.24 -9.80 -10.70
N LEU A 314 -25.53 -8.74 -10.28
CA LEU A 314 -25.45 -8.38 -8.86
C LEU A 314 -26.83 -8.00 -8.30
N SER A 315 -27.59 -7.18 -9.04
CA SER A 315 -28.96 -6.85 -8.65
C SER A 315 -29.83 -8.10 -8.56
N HIS A 316 -29.68 -9.06 -9.47
CA HIS A 316 -30.39 -10.34 -9.40
C HIS A 316 -30.03 -11.13 -8.13
N VAL A 317 -28.75 -11.17 -7.72
CA VAL A 317 -28.32 -11.83 -6.48
C VAL A 317 -28.98 -11.19 -5.25
N VAL A 318 -28.96 -9.87 -5.15
CA VAL A 318 -29.44 -9.14 -3.97
C VAL A 318 -30.96 -9.05 -3.95
N GLU A 319 -31.58 -8.59 -5.04
CA GLU A 319 -33.01 -8.27 -5.11
C GLU A 319 -33.86 -9.46 -5.55
N GLY A 320 -33.34 -10.31 -6.44
CA GLY A 320 -34.08 -11.44 -7.00
C GLY A 320 -33.96 -12.71 -6.16
N LEU A 321 -32.74 -13.12 -5.84
CA LEU A 321 -32.46 -14.32 -5.05
C LEU A 321 -32.57 -14.06 -3.54
N GLY A 322 -32.40 -12.81 -3.10
CA GLY A 322 -32.37 -12.48 -1.67
C GLY A 322 -31.20 -13.15 -0.95
N ALA A 323 -30.04 -13.25 -1.63
CA ALA A 323 -28.85 -13.96 -1.17
C ALA A 323 -27.77 -12.99 -0.70
N ASN A 324 -26.97 -13.43 0.27
CA ASN A 324 -25.70 -12.77 0.59
C ASN A 324 -24.78 -12.82 -0.63
N ALA A 325 -23.88 -11.85 -0.73
CA ALA A 325 -22.94 -11.74 -1.84
C ALA A 325 -21.51 -11.64 -1.33
N VAL A 326 -20.61 -12.44 -1.88
CA VAL A 326 -19.16 -12.28 -1.65
C VAL A 326 -18.52 -11.71 -2.89
N LEU A 327 -18.09 -10.45 -2.80
CA LEU A 327 -17.50 -9.69 -3.88
C LEU A 327 -15.99 -9.57 -3.69
N TYR A 328 -15.27 -9.53 -4.81
CA TYR A 328 -13.82 -9.33 -4.81
C TYR A 328 -13.39 -8.05 -4.06
N SER A 329 -14.12 -6.95 -4.24
CA SER A 329 -13.76 -5.65 -3.67
C SER A 329 -14.97 -4.71 -3.60
N VAL A 330 -14.92 -3.65 -2.78
CA VAL A 330 -15.88 -2.52 -2.85
C VAL A 330 -15.92 -1.89 -4.25
N TYR A 331 -14.84 -1.97 -5.01
CA TYR A 331 -14.79 -1.52 -6.41
C TYR A 331 -15.50 -2.47 -7.38
N ALA A 332 -16.07 -3.57 -6.90
CA ALA A 332 -16.96 -4.44 -7.68
C ALA A 332 -18.42 -3.97 -7.68
N LEU A 333 -18.71 -2.87 -6.97
CA LEU A 333 -20.03 -2.22 -6.88
C LEU A 333 -20.29 -1.28 -8.06
N PRO A 334 -21.56 -0.90 -8.30
CA PRO A 334 -21.89 0.10 -9.32
C PRO A 334 -21.13 1.41 -9.11
N GLU A 335 -20.59 1.96 -10.20
CA GLU A 335 -19.93 3.27 -10.20
C GLU A 335 -20.93 4.39 -9.94
N ASP A 336 -22.13 4.29 -10.53
CA ASP A 336 -23.23 5.21 -10.25
C ASP A 336 -23.65 5.14 -8.78
N ALA A 337 -23.54 6.28 -8.09
CA ALA A 337 -23.85 6.38 -6.67
C ALA A 337 -25.33 6.09 -6.37
N GLY A 338 -26.24 6.43 -7.29
CA GLY A 338 -27.67 6.15 -7.14
C GLY A 338 -27.98 4.64 -7.19
N ALA A 339 -27.41 3.93 -8.17
CA ALA A 339 -27.54 2.48 -8.30
C ALA A 339 -26.94 1.74 -7.10
N ARG A 340 -25.75 2.17 -6.66
CA ARG A 340 -25.11 1.59 -5.47
C ARG A 340 -25.93 1.82 -4.19
N ALA A 341 -26.49 3.03 -4.01
CA ALA A 341 -27.36 3.32 -2.87
C ALA A 341 -28.59 2.41 -2.84
N ARG A 342 -29.27 2.22 -3.98
CA ARG A 342 -30.41 1.29 -4.08
C ARG A 342 -30.03 -0.15 -3.73
N LEU A 343 -28.89 -0.61 -4.22
CA LEU A 343 -28.38 -1.95 -3.91
C LEU A 343 -28.13 -2.12 -2.41
N PHE A 344 -27.50 -1.14 -1.76
CA PHE A 344 -27.28 -1.15 -0.31
C PHE A 344 -28.58 -1.13 0.47
N ASP A 345 -29.53 -0.26 0.10
CA ASP A 345 -30.82 -0.16 0.75
C ASP A 345 -31.59 -1.49 0.65
N GLY A 346 -31.58 -2.12 -0.54
CA GLY A 346 -32.18 -3.43 -0.77
C GLY A 346 -31.53 -4.53 0.08
N ALA A 347 -30.19 -4.59 0.10
CA ALA A 347 -29.45 -5.56 0.90
C ALA A 347 -29.74 -5.41 2.40
N LEU A 348 -29.66 -4.20 2.94
CA LEU A 348 -29.91 -3.92 4.36
C LEU A 348 -31.36 -4.17 4.75
N ALA A 349 -32.33 -3.74 3.94
CA ALA A 349 -33.75 -3.96 4.20
C ALA A 349 -34.12 -5.46 4.20
N ALA A 350 -33.47 -6.24 3.35
CA ALA A 350 -33.63 -7.68 3.33
C ALA A 350 -32.79 -8.38 4.42
N GLY A 351 -31.92 -7.70 5.16
CA GLY A 351 -31.02 -8.32 6.14
C GLY A 351 -29.97 -9.23 5.50
N LEU A 352 -29.48 -8.87 4.31
CA LEU A 352 -28.40 -9.56 3.59
C LEU A 352 -27.04 -9.06 4.06
N VAL A 353 -26.02 -9.91 3.90
CA VAL A 353 -24.61 -9.56 4.09
C VAL A 353 -23.94 -9.46 2.72
N MET A 354 -23.23 -8.36 2.49
CA MET A 354 -22.31 -8.24 1.36
C MET A 354 -20.88 -8.21 1.86
N HIS A 355 -20.03 -9.14 1.41
CA HIS A 355 -18.61 -9.20 1.78
C HIS A 355 -17.74 -8.57 0.70
N PHE A 356 -16.69 -7.85 1.11
CA PHE A 356 -15.72 -7.20 0.24
C PHE A 356 -14.31 -7.69 0.57
N VAL A 357 -13.86 -8.67 -0.22
CA VAL A 357 -12.72 -9.53 0.11
C VAL A 357 -11.40 -8.77 0.19
N ASN A 358 -11.13 -7.89 -0.76
CA ASN A 358 -9.86 -7.16 -0.83
C ASN A 358 -9.72 -6.14 0.32
N GLU A 359 -10.83 -5.57 0.78
CA GLU A 359 -10.86 -4.60 1.87
C GLU A 359 -10.96 -5.27 3.25
N ASP A 360 -11.35 -6.55 3.31
CA ASP A 360 -11.69 -7.27 4.54
C ASP A 360 -12.87 -6.61 5.28
N LEU A 361 -13.89 -6.19 4.52
CA LEU A 361 -15.09 -5.49 5.00
C LEU A 361 -16.35 -6.27 4.69
N ARG A 362 -17.46 -5.88 5.34
CA ARG A 362 -18.81 -6.35 5.00
C ARG A 362 -19.82 -5.23 5.16
N LEU A 363 -20.96 -5.34 4.50
CA LEU A 363 -22.15 -4.51 4.70
C LEU A 363 -23.19 -5.30 5.49
N THR A 364 -23.40 -4.91 6.75
CA THR A 364 -24.45 -5.45 7.63
C THR A 364 -25.30 -4.37 8.27
N GLY A 365 -24.86 -3.10 8.23
CA GLY A 365 -25.60 -1.98 8.78
C GLY A 365 -25.15 -0.61 8.24
N PRO A 366 -25.70 0.48 8.78
CA PRO A 366 -25.40 1.84 8.34
C PRO A 366 -23.93 2.25 8.53
N GLU A 367 -23.28 1.81 9.61
CA GLU A 367 -21.87 2.12 9.88
C GLU A 367 -20.94 1.49 8.83
N ASP A 368 -21.22 0.25 8.42
CA ASP A 368 -20.48 -0.43 7.35
C ASP A 368 -20.65 0.30 6.01
N ARG A 369 -21.87 0.74 5.69
CA ARG A 369 -22.14 1.54 4.50
C ARG A 369 -21.31 2.82 4.50
N GLU A 370 -21.24 3.51 5.63
CA GLU A 370 -20.44 4.72 5.77
C GLU A 370 -18.95 4.44 5.53
N ALA A 371 -18.42 3.35 6.11
CA ALA A 371 -17.04 2.94 5.89
C ALA A 371 -16.72 2.64 4.42
N ILE A 372 -17.63 1.92 3.73
CA ILE A 372 -17.49 1.61 2.29
C ILE A 372 -17.55 2.89 1.45
N GLU A 373 -18.54 3.75 1.68
CA GLU A 373 -18.67 5.02 0.95
C GLU A 373 -17.50 5.97 1.23
N ALA A 374 -16.89 5.93 2.42
CA ALA A 374 -15.68 6.69 2.72
C ALA A 374 -14.50 6.24 1.84
N ILE A 375 -14.33 4.94 1.62
CA ILE A 375 -13.31 4.39 0.71
C ILE A 375 -13.57 4.82 -0.74
N LEU A 376 -14.81 4.68 -1.21
CA LEU A 376 -15.20 5.02 -2.58
C LEU A 376 -15.06 6.52 -2.84
N ARG A 377 -15.46 7.36 -1.88
CA ARG A 377 -15.32 8.82 -1.94
C ARG A 377 -13.86 9.24 -1.94
N PHE A 378 -13.03 8.65 -1.08
CA PHE A 378 -11.60 8.92 -1.07
C PHE A 378 -10.99 8.62 -2.44
N ALA A 379 -11.32 7.45 -3.01
CA ALA A 379 -10.80 7.03 -4.30
C ALA A 379 -11.42 7.76 -5.49
N ARG A 380 -12.42 8.63 -5.26
CA ARG A 380 -13.20 9.32 -6.31
C ARG A 380 -13.77 8.34 -7.33
N TYR A 381 -14.28 7.22 -6.84
CA TYR A 381 -14.80 6.15 -7.67
C TYR A 381 -16.14 6.55 -8.30
N GLY A 382 -16.22 6.48 -9.63
CA GLY A 382 -17.40 6.86 -10.41
C GLY A 382 -17.61 8.37 -10.61
N SER A 383 -16.63 9.21 -10.25
CA SER A 383 -16.70 10.68 -10.43
C SER A 383 -16.14 11.19 -11.76
#